data_AF-A0A0G0HUS4-F1
#
_entry.id   AF-A0A0G0HUS4-F1
#
_cell.length_a   1.000
_cell.length_b   1.000
_cell.length_c   1.000
_cell.angle_alpha   90.00
_cell.angle_beta   90.00
_cell.angle_gamma   90.00
#
_symmetry.space_group_name_H-M   'P 1'
#
loop_
_entity.id
_entity.type
_entity.pdbx_description
1 polymer ?
#
loop_
_entity_poly.entity_id
_entity_poly.type
_entity_poly.pdbx_seq_one_letter_code
_entity_poly.pdbx_strand_id
1 'polypeptide(L)'
;MTKIKKINTQSSSLFVGRWQPFHKGHQTLIETVLKKGKPVVIAIRDTEISHKNPYSTYERWTMIQKALKKYGELVKIVVIPDIDEICYGREVGYDIRKIELDQKTETISGTLTRLKNPPTQKIIWITGQSGAGKTTLASALQKELGGVILDGDEMRETISKDLGFSKKDRDTHNLRVARLAQVLSRKSLVIVSVIAPFEQTRSKIDQLIKPIWVHIKRKLPKDANKPYQDPKQPHIRVESDKQTTAEQISIIVNYLKTVNHTSQKS
;
A
#
# COMPACT_ATOMS: atom_id res chain seq x y z
N MET A 1 26.06 -7.21 49.34
CA MET A 1 24.84 -6.68 48.70
C MET A 1 25.12 -5.29 48.16
N THR A 2 25.35 -5.15 46.86
CA THR A 2 25.66 -3.88 46.21
C THR A 2 24.41 -3.00 46.25
N LYS A 3 24.42 -1.92 47.05
CA LYS A 3 23.33 -0.94 47.06
C LYS A 3 23.21 -0.33 45.66
N ILE A 4 22.19 -0.74 44.92
CA ILE A 4 21.84 -0.14 43.62
C ILE A 4 21.46 1.32 43.93
N LYS A 5 22.32 2.26 43.52
CA LYS A 5 22.04 3.71 43.61
C LYS A 5 20.71 3.98 42.92
N LYS A 6 19.78 4.66 43.61
CA LYS A 6 18.53 5.16 43.00
C LYS A 6 18.89 6.02 41.78
N ILE A 7 18.58 5.53 40.60
CA ILE A 7 18.71 6.28 39.34
C ILE A 7 17.53 7.25 39.33
N ASN A 8 17.79 8.49 39.75
CA ASN A 8 16.87 9.63 39.71
C ASN A 8 15.68 9.56 40.70
N THR A 9 15.39 10.67 41.38
CA THR A 9 14.34 10.76 42.42
C THR A 9 12.94 10.98 41.85
N GLN A 10 12.83 11.26 40.55
CA GLN A 10 11.57 11.55 39.87
C GLN A 10 11.01 10.29 39.17
N SER A 11 9.74 9.96 39.45
CA SER A 11 9.05 8.83 38.81
C SER A 11 8.94 9.03 37.29
N SER A 12 9.31 8.00 36.51
CA SER A 12 9.24 8.03 35.04
C SER A 12 7.88 7.55 34.51
N SER A 13 7.53 7.90 33.27
CA SER A 13 6.39 7.29 32.56
C SER A 13 6.89 6.23 31.59
N LEU A 14 6.27 5.05 31.57
CA LEU A 14 6.64 3.95 30.68
C LEU A 14 5.76 3.96 29.42
N PHE A 15 6.42 3.92 28.26
CA PHE A 15 5.79 3.68 26.96
C PHE A 15 6.28 2.33 26.43
N VAL A 16 5.36 1.43 26.10
CA VAL A 16 5.68 0.10 25.57
C VAL A 16 5.13 -0.04 24.16
N GLY A 17 5.93 -0.55 23.22
CA GLY A 17 5.47 -0.73 21.85
C GLY A 17 6.50 -1.37 20.92
N ARG A 18 6.06 -1.66 19.69
CA ARG A 18 6.95 -2.08 18.60
C ARG A 18 7.70 -0.91 17.98
N TRP A 19 7.15 0.30 18.02
CA TRP A 19 7.78 1.53 17.53
C TRP A 19 8.25 1.50 16.07
N GLN A 20 7.36 1.07 15.15
CA GLN A 20 7.79 0.73 13.80
C GLN A 20 6.91 1.26 12.65
N PRO A 21 7.50 2.01 11.70
CA PRO A 21 8.70 2.83 11.91
C PRO A 21 8.43 3.88 13.00
N PHE A 22 9.46 4.28 13.75
CA PHE A 22 9.28 5.41 14.67
C PHE A 22 9.07 6.69 13.85
N HIS A 23 7.99 7.42 14.13
CA HIS A 23 7.52 8.54 13.32
C HIS A 23 7.00 9.67 14.19
N LYS A 24 6.63 10.80 13.59
CA LYS A 24 6.25 12.01 14.33
C LYS A 24 5.07 11.81 15.28
N GLY A 25 4.06 11.01 14.94
CA GLY A 25 2.98 10.65 15.88
C GLY A 25 3.48 10.03 17.19
N HIS A 26 4.33 9.00 17.12
CA HIS A 26 5.00 8.41 18.28
C HIS A 26 5.82 9.45 19.06
N GLN A 27 6.57 10.30 18.34
CA GLN A 27 7.32 11.38 18.96
C GLN A 27 6.38 12.35 19.70
N THR A 28 5.32 12.84 19.08
CA THR A 28 4.36 13.77 19.68
C THR A 28 3.73 13.17 20.94
N LEU A 29 3.33 11.90 20.89
CA LEU A 29 2.80 11.16 22.03
C LEU A 29 3.75 11.21 23.22
N ILE A 30 5.02 10.84 23.01
CA ILE A 30 6.04 10.83 24.06
C ILE A 30 6.37 12.27 24.51
N GLU A 31 6.38 13.23 23.57
CA GLU A 31 6.60 14.64 23.85
C GLU A 31 5.52 15.25 24.76
N THR A 32 4.30 14.70 24.83
CA THR A 32 3.28 15.17 25.79
C THR A 32 3.71 15.01 27.25
N VAL A 33 4.55 14.01 27.53
CA VAL A 33 5.12 13.75 28.87
C VAL A 33 6.44 14.51 29.04
N LEU A 34 7.32 14.43 28.04
CA LEU A 34 8.65 15.06 28.10
C LEU A 34 8.57 16.59 28.21
N LYS A 35 7.61 17.24 27.54
CA LYS A 35 7.42 18.70 27.63
C LYS A 35 6.99 19.18 29.02
N LYS A 36 6.49 18.27 29.87
CA LYS A 36 6.19 18.54 31.28
C LYS A 36 7.41 18.33 32.20
N GLY A 37 8.59 18.08 31.63
CA GLY A 37 9.82 17.78 32.37
C GLY A 37 9.81 16.42 33.08
N LYS A 38 8.87 15.52 32.75
CA LYS A 38 8.79 14.19 33.37
C LYS A 38 9.65 13.19 32.56
N PRO A 39 10.57 12.44 33.20
CA PRO A 39 11.35 11.41 32.52
C PRO A 39 10.47 10.31 31.92
N VAL A 40 10.94 9.70 30.83
CA VAL A 40 10.25 8.62 30.12
C VAL A 40 11.17 7.41 29.94
N VAL A 41 10.56 6.23 30.06
CA VAL A 41 11.16 4.96 29.65
C VAL A 41 10.41 4.48 28.40
N ILE A 42 11.15 4.21 27.32
CA ILE A 42 10.60 3.69 26.06
C ILE A 42 11.07 2.25 25.92
N ALA A 43 10.15 1.31 26.09
CA ALA A 43 10.39 -0.11 25.92
C ALA A 43 10.09 -0.54 24.48
N ILE A 44 11.11 -1.05 23.78
CA ILE A 44 11.01 -1.62 22.45
C ILE A 44 10.80 -3.13 22.58
N ARG A 45 9.70 -3.64 22.05
CA ARG A 45 9.43 -5.09 21.93
C ARG A 45 10.34 -5.71 20.88
N ASP A 46 11.13 -6.70 21.26
CA ASP A 46 11.99 -7.46 20.36
C ASP A 46 11.15 -8.45 19.55
N THR A 47 10.89 -8.13 18.29
CA THR A 47 9.93 -8.83 17.43
C THR A 47 10.62 -9.34 16.17
N GLU A 48 10.19 -10.49 15.65
CA GLU A 48 10.77 -11.09 14.44
C GLU A 48 10.70 -10.16 13.22
N ILE A 49 11.77 -10.14 12.43
CA ILE A 49 11.85 -9.32 11.21
C ILE A 49 11.03 -9.98 10.10
N SER A 50 10.11 -9.24 9.49
CA SER A 50 9.26 -9.72 8.41
C SER A 50 8.86 -8.60 7.45
N HIS A 51 8.15 -8.92 6.37
CA HIS A 51 7.65 -7.91 5.43
C HIS A 51 6.71 -6.88 6.08
N LYS A 52 6.00 -7.28 7.14
CA LYS A 52 5.16 -6.38 7.98
C LYS A 52 5.95 -5.76 9.13
N ASN A 53 7.07 -6.38 9.52
CA ASN A 53 7.99 -5.91 10.55
C ASN A 53 9.42 -5.71 9.98
N PRO A 54 9.65 -4.77 9.05
CA PRO A 54 10.94 -4.65 8.34
C PRO A 54 12.15 -4.14 9.15
N TYR A 55 11.99 -3.58 10.35
CA TYR A 55 13.08 -2.96 11.11
C TYR A 55 13.49 -3.80 12.33
N SER A 56 14.79 -3.95 12.51
CA SER A 56 15.40 -4.54 13.69
C SER A 56 15.22 -3.67 14.93
N THR A 57 15.41 -4.26 16.10
CA THR A 57 15.36 -3.56 17.39
C THR A 57 16.41 -2.46 17.48
N TYR A 58 17.60 -2.68 16.90
CA TYR A 58 18.67 -1.68 16.83
C TYR A 58 18.30 -0.48 15.93
N GLU A 59 17.71 -0.72 14.76
CA GLU A 59 17.24 0.36 13.89
C GLU A 59 16.16 1.19 14.57
N ARG A 60 15.20 0.54 15.22
CA ARG A 60 14.15 1.22 15.99
C ARG A 60 14.73 2.06 17.12
N TRP A 61 15.66 1.50 17.89
CA TRP A 61 16.40 2.21 18.93
C TRP A 61 17.07 3.46 18.37
N THR A 62 17.75 3.32 17.23
CA THR A 62 18.43 4.43 16.55
C THR A 62 17.46 5.52 16.10
N MET A 63 16.30 5.13 15.55
CA MET A 63 15.26 6.09 15.15
C MET A 63 14.72 6.87 16.36
N ILE A 64 14.43 6.19 17.47
CA ILE A 64 13.92 6.80 18.70
C ILE A 64 14.96 7.75 19.29
N GLN A 65 16.21 7.29 19.43
CA GLN A 65 17.31 8.11 19.93
C GLN A 65 17.49 9.38 19.10
N LYS A 66 17.53 9.25 17.77
CA LYS A 66 17.69 10.39 16.87
C LYS A 66 16.54 11.38 17.01
N ALA A 67 15.30 10.90 17.08
CA ALA A 67 14.11 11.74 17.14
C ALA A 67 13.96 12.48 18.48
N LEU A 68 14.42 11.89 19.58
CA LEU A 68 14.29 12.42 20.93
C LEU A 68 15.60 12.96 21.52
N LYS A 69 16.69 13.02 20.73
CA LYS A 69 18.03 13.45 21.15
C LYS A 69 18.04 14.75 21.97
N LYS A 70 17.16 15.71 21.63
CA LYS A 70 17.06 17.01 22.32
C LYS A 70 16.62 16.92 23.79
N TYR A 71 16.04 15.80 24.22
CA TYR A 71 15.58 15.60 25.59
C TYR A 71 16.64 14.94 26.48
N GLY A 72 17.76 14.48 25.91
CA GLY A 72 18.91 13.96 26.66
C GLY A 72 18.53 12.91 27.70
N GLU A 73 18.95 13.13 28.94
CA GLU A 73 18.81 12.19 30.06
C GLU A 73 17.36 11.94 30.51
N LEU A 74 16.38 12.74 30.04
CA LEU A 74 14.97 12.49 30.30
C LEU A 74 14.45 11.26 29.54
N VAL A 75 15.19 10.73 28.57
CA VAL A 75 14.78 9.60 27.75
C VAL A 75 15.66 8.39 28.02
N LYS A 76 15.06 7.35 28.59
CA LYS A 76 15.70 6.03 28.71
C LYS A 76 15.04 5.07 27.74
N ILE A 77 15.83 4.38 26.91
CA ILE A 77 15.33 3.37 25.98
C ILE A 77 15.78 2.00 26.46
N VAL A 78 14.85 1.06 26.53
CA VAL A 78 15.12 -0.34 26.90
C VAL A 78 14.57 -1.28 25.84
N VAL A 79 15.21 -2.41 25.65
CA VAL A 79 14.69 -3.51 24.83
C VAL A 79 14.11 -4.54 25.77
N ILE A 80 12.90 -5.02 25.46
CA ILE A 80 12.22 -6.08 26.19
C ILE A 80 11.88 -7.23 25.23
N PRO A 81 11.72 -8.47 25.73
CA PRO A 81 11.14 -9.55 24.94
C PRO A 81 9.80 -9.14 24.32
N ASP A 82 9.39 -9.84 23.26
CA ASP A 82 8.02 -9.66 22.77
C ASP A 82 7.02 -10.03 23.86
N ILE A 83 5.95 -9.25 23.99
CA ILE A 83 4.92 -9.45 25.02
C ILE A 83 3.52 -9.41 24.39
N ASP A 84 2.62 -10.23 24.88
CA ASP A 84 1.22 -10.25 24.45
C ASP A 84 0.32 -9.41 25.34
N GLU A 85 0.67 -9.28 26.62
CA GLU A 85 -0.15 -8.58 27.61
C GLU A 85 0.69 -7.80 28.65
N ILE A 86 0.04 -6.84 29.30
CA ILE A 86 0.56 -6.14 30.47
C ILE A 86 -0.42 -6.39 31.62
N CYS A 87 -0.01 -7.21 32.59
CA CYS A 87 -0.79 -7.49 33.79
C CYS A 87 -0.43 -6.52 34.92
N TYR A 88 -1.41 -6.12 35.73
CA TYR A 88 -1.22 -5.28 36.91
C TYR A 88 -2.18 -5.69 38.02
N GLY A 89 -1.73 -5.58 39.28
CA GLY A 89 -2.50 -5.94 40.47
C GLY A 89 -3.20 -4.75 41.13
N ARG A 90 -3.71 -4.97 42.35
CA ARG A 90 -4.18 -3.89 43.23
C ARG A 90 -2.99 -3.17 43.86
N GLU A 91 -3.13 -1.87 44.11
CA GLU A 91 -2.13 -1.06 44.84
C GLU A 91 -0.71 -1.04 44.23
N VAL A 92 -0.61 -1.14 42.90
CA VAL A 92 0.67 -1.23 42.17
C VAL A 92 1.57 0.02 42.26
N GLY A 93 1.08 1.13 42.82
CA GLY A 93 1.86 2.36 42.99
C GLY A 93 2.10 3.13 41.69
N TYR A 94 1.39 2.82 40.60
CA TYR A 94 1.41 3.57 39.34
C TYR A 94 0.01 3.64 38.69
N ASP A 95 -0.22 4.69 37.91
CA ASP A 95 -1.44 4.87 37.13
C ASP A 95 -1.29 4.38 35.69
N ILE A 96 -2.39 3.91 35.10
CA ILE A 96 -2.50 3.66 33.67
C ILE A 96 -3.17 4.87 33.02
N ARG A 97 -2.49 5.46 32.04
CA ARG A 97 -2.98 6.64 31.32
C ARG A 97 -3.05 6.35 29.83
N LYS A 98 -4.24 6.48 29.26
CA LYS A 98 -4.41 6.59 27.80
C LYS A 98 -4.19 8.04 27.40
N ILE A 99 -3.34 8.28 26.40
CA ILE A 99 -3.11 9.61 25.82
C ILE A 99 -3.69 9.58 24.41
N GLU A 100 -4.68 10.42 24.16
CA GLU A 100 -5.28 10.62 22.84
C GLU A 100 -4.68 11.89 22.24
N LEU A 101 -4.18 11.80 21.00
CA LEU A 101 -3.68 12.96 20.27
C LEU A 101 -4.83 13.53 19.44
N ASP A 102 -5.09 14.83 19.53
CA ASP A 102 -6.10 15.49 18.69
C ASP A 102 -5.86 15.19 17.20
N GLN A 103 -6.94 14.91 16.47
CA GLN A 103 -7.00 14.37 15.11
C GLN A 103 -6.22 15.19 14.04
N LYS A 104 -5.73 16.40 14.37
CA LYS A 104 -4.81 17.16 13.51
C LYS A 104 -3.37 16.62 13.46
N THR A 105 -3.02 15.64 14.30
CA THR A 105 -1.67 15.07 14.36
C THR A 105 -1.55 13.63 13.85
N GLU A 106 -2.67 12.98 13.53
CA GLU A 106 -2.69 11.68 12.83
C GLU A 106 -2.25 11.79 11.36
N THR A 107 -2.27 13.00 10.80
CA THR A 107 -1.94 13.24 9.39
C THR A 107 -0.46 13.00 9.06
N ILE A 108 0.45 12.98 10.05
CA ILE A 108 1.90 12.87 9.79
C ILE A 108 2.35 11.41 9.53
N SER A 109 1.61 10.42 10.05
CA SER A 109 1.82 9.01 9.66
C SER A 109 1.45 8.78 8.20
N GLY A 110 0.39 9.46 7.74
CA GLY A 110 0.00 9.51 6.33
C GLY A 110 1.04 10.19 5.44
N THR A 111 1.66 11.28 5.87
CA THR A 111 2.63 12.05 5.05
C THR A 111 3.97 11.35 4.87
N LEU A 112 4.55 10.72 5.91
CA LEU A 112 5.80 9.95 5.75
C LEU A 112 5.60 8.63 5.00
N THR A 113 4.42 8.01 5.16
CA THR A 113 4.02 6.86 4.32
C THR A 113 3.80 7.30 2.87
N ARG A 114 3.20 8.48 2.62
CA ARG A 114 3.13 9.11 1.28
C ARG A 114 4.49 9.51 0.71
N LEU A 115 5.48 9.84 1.54
CA LEU A 115 6.82 10.18 1.04
C LEU A 115 7.66 8.94 0.74
N LYS A 116 7.48 7.84 1.49
CA LYS A 116 8.12 6.54 1.22
C LYS A 116 7.41 5.73 0.12
N ASN A 117 6.08 5.87 0.04
CA ASN A 117 5.20 5.33 -0.99
C ASN A 117 4.34 6.49 -1.51
N PRO A 118 4.79 7.26 -2.53
CA PRO A 118 3.96 8.28 -3.18
C PRO A 118 2.57 7.70 -3.46
N PRO A 119 1.49 8.49 -3.31
CA PRO A 119 0.16 8.02 -3.66
C PRO A 119 0.24 7.49 -5.09
N THR A 120 0.12 6.17 -5.23
CA THR A 120 0.23 5.55 -6.54
C THR A 120 -0.95 6.03 -7.34
N GLN A 121 -0.68 6.58 -8.51
CA GLN A 121 -1.70 6.85 -9.49
C GLN A 121 -2.43 5.55 -9.80
N LYS A 122 -3.69 5.66 -10.20
CA LYS A 122 -4.52 4.49 -10.48
C LYS A 122 -3.89 3.68 -11.63
N ILE A 123 -4.04 2.37 -11.55
CA ILE A 123 -3.73 1.46 -12.65
C ILE A 123 -5.06 1.00 -13.22
N ILE A 124 -5.32 1.30 -14.48
CA ILE A 124 -6.50 0.84 -15.20
C ILE A 124 -6.07 -0.38 -16.02
N TRP A 125 -6.67 -1.54 -15.75
CA TRP A 125 -6.37 -2.76 -16.49
C TRP A 125 -7.51 -3.11 -17.42
N ILE A 126 -7.31 -2.85 -18.71
CA ILE A 126 -8.24 -3.21 -19.76
C ILE A 126 -7.95 -4.64 -20.19
N THR A 127 -8.93 -5.51 -19.97
CA THR A 127 -8.89 -6.89 -20.42
C THR A 127 -10.10 -7.23 -21.26
N GLY A 128 -9.95 -8.22 -22.11
CA GLY A 128 -10.89 -8.49 -23.18
C GLY A 128 -10.20 -9.33 -24.24
N GLN A 129 -11.00 -9.99 -25.04
CA GLN A 129 -10.50 -10.89 -26.05
C GLN A 129 -9.64 -10.17 -27.10
N SER A 130 -8.83 -10.93 -27.84
CA SER A 130 -8.08 -10.37 -28.98
C SER A 130 -9.06 -9.73 -29.97
N GLY A 131 -8.77 -8.53 -30.47
CA GLY A 131 -9.67 -7.78 -31.34
C GLY A 131 -10.90 -7.17 -30.67
N ALA A 132 -10.98 -7.11 -29.33
CA ALA A 132 -12.07 -6.43 -28.63
C ALA A 132 -11.93 -4.89 -28.59
N GLY A 133 -10.90 -4.31 -29.22
CA GLY A 133 -10.67 -2.85 -29.20
C GLY A 133 -9.93 -2.31 -27.97
N LYS A 134 -9.21 -3.16 -27.23
CA LYS A 134 -8.45 -2.76 -26.02
C LYS A 134 -7.46 -1.61 -26.27
N THR A 135 -6.62 -1.76 -27.30
CA THR A 135 -5.60 -0.75 -27.65
C THR A 135 -6.26 0.56 -28.07
N THR A 136 -7.34 0.50 -28.86
CA THR A 136 -8.13 1.68 -29.24
C THR A 136 -8.71 2.40 -28.03
N LEU A 137 -9.33 1.66 -27.10
CA LEU A 137 -9.86 2.23 -25.86
C LEU A 137 -8.75 2.80 -24.97
N ALA A 138 -7.60 2.12 -24.87
CA ALA A 138 -6.44 2.58 -24.11
C ALA A 138 -5.90 3.91 -24.64
N SER A 139 -5.70 4.02 -25.96
CA SER A 139 -5.25 5.26 -26.61
C SER A 139 -6.23 6.41 -26.41
N ALA A 140 -7.53 6.13 -26.50
CA ALA A 140 -8.54 7.16 -26.31
C ALA A 140 -8.64 7.61 -24.84
N LEU A 141 -8.53 6.68 -23.89
CA LEU A 141 -8.44 7.01 -22.45
C LEU A 141 -7.16 7.80 -22.12
N GLN A 142 -6.02 7.48 -22.74
CA GLN A 142 -4.78 8.23 -22.53
C GLN A 142 -4.92 9.67 -23.04
N LYS A 143 -5.60 9.90 -24.16
CA LYS A 143 -5.85 11.26 -24.65
C LYS A 143 -6.72 12.07 -23.68
N GLU A 144 -7.71 11.43 -23.07
CA GLU A 144 -8.65 12.07 -22.14
C GLU A 144 -8.04 12.31 -20.74
N LEU A 145 -7.27 11.34 -20.23
CA LEU A 145 -6.81 11.31 -18.84
C LEU A 145 -5.30 11.53 -18.66
N GLY A 146 -4.54 11.53 -19.75
CA GLY A 146 -3.08 11.45 -19.75
C GLY A 146 -2.55 10.08 -19.31
N GLY A 147 -1.25 10.02 -18.99
CA GLY A 147 -0.60 8.82 -18.47
C GLY A 147 0.15 7.98 -19.50
N VAL A 148 0.55 6.78 -19.09
CA VAL A 148 1.37 5.85 -19.88
C VAL A 148 0.56 4.60 -20.21
N ILE A 149 0.65 4.15 -21.46
CA ILE A 149 0.05 2.90 -21.90
C ILE A 149 1.08 1.78 -21.81
N LEU A 150 0.66 0.63 -21.29
CA LEU A 150 1.38 -0.64 -21.44
C LEU A 150 0.54 -1.55 -22.35
N ASP A 151 0.83 -1.54 -23.65
CA ASP A 151 0.13 -2.36 -24.63
C ASP A 151 0.71 -3.78 -24.69
N GLY A 152 -0.15 -4.79 -24.76
CA GLY A 152 0.27 -6.18 -24.71
C GLY A 152 1.20 -6.61 -25.84
N ASP A 153 1.06 -6.03 -27.03
CA ASP A 153 1.89 -6.39 -28.17
C ASP A 153 3.27 -5.72 -28.06
N GLU A 154 3.32 -4.43 -27.69
CA GLU A 154 4.57 -3.71 -27.39
C GLU A 154 5.33 -4.35 -26.21
N MET A 155 4.63 -4.75 -25.15
CA MET A 155 5.25 -5.42 -24.00
C MET A 155 5.79 -6.82 -24.36
N ARG A 156 5.20 -7.50 -25.36
CA ARG A 156 5.75 -8.76 -25.89
C ARG A 156 7.02 -8.53 -26.67
N GLU A 157 7.06 -7.48 -27.47
CA GLU A 157 8.24 -7.09 -28.23
C GLU A 157 9.35 -6.45 -27.40
N THR A 158 9.20 -6.33 -26.08
CA THR A 158 10.20 -5.68 -25.21
C THR A 158 10.57 -6.58 -24.03
N ILE A 159 9.70 -6.63 -23.02
CA ILE A 159 9.97 -7.29 -21.74
C ILE A 159 9.58 -8.77 -21.73
N SER A 160 9.08 -9.31 -22.84
CA SER A 160 8.59 -10.70 -22.94
C SER A 160 8.94 -11.37 -24.28
N LYS A 161 10.03 -10.95 -24.93
CA LYS A 161 10.50 -11.54 -26.20
C LYS A 161 10.81 -13.03 -26.10
N ASP A 162 11.21 -13.48 -24.91
CA ASP A 162 11.54 -14.87 -24.57
C ASP A 162 10.31 -15.77 -24.38
N LEU A 163 9.09 -15.20 -24.36
CA LEU A 163 7.88 -15.91 -23.95
C LEU A 163 6.97 -16.26 -25.14
N GLY A 164 6.51 -17.50 -25.16
CA GLY A 164 5.47 -17.95 -26.08
C GLY A 164 4.04 -17.58 -25.64
N PHE A 165 3.08 -18.43 -26.02
CA PHE A 165 1.65 -18.24 -25.75
C PHE A 165 1.05 -19.35 -24.87
N SER A 166 1.89 -20.16 -24.22
CA SER A 166 1.44 -21.18 -23.26
C SER A 166 0.74 -20.53 -22.06
N LYS A 167 0.00 -21.31 -21.26
CA LYS A 167 -0.62 -20.80 -20.02
C LYS A 167 0.42 -20.18 -19.08
N LYS A 168 1.57 -20.85 -18.92
CA LYS A 168 2.68 -20.39 -18.08
C LYS A 168 3.28 -19.09 -18.61
N ASP A 169 3.56 -19.02 -19.90
CA ASP A 169 4.13 -17.81 -20.53
C ASP A 169 3.19 -16.62 -20.43
N ARG A 170 1.88 -16.84 -20.61
CA ARG A 170 0.86 -15.81 -20.42
C ARG A 170 0.81 -15.32 -18.98
N ASP A 171 0.91 -16.21 -18.00
CA ASP A 171 0.97 -15.84 -16.57
C ASP A 171 2.22 -15.00 -16.29
N THR A 172 3.40 -15.46 -16.73
CA THR A 172 4.67 -14.74 -16.57
C THR A 172 4.63 -13.36 -17.24
N HIS A 173 4.15 -13.28 -18.48
CA HIS A 173 3.99 -12.02 -19.20
C HIS A 173 3.09 -11.03 -18.45
N ASN A 174 1.91 -11.48 -18.02
CA ASN A 174 0.97 -10.64 -17.27
C ASN A 174 1.57 -10.16 -15.93
N LEU A 175 2.31 -11.02 -15.22
CA LEU A 175 2.99 -10.62 -13.98
C LEU A 175 4.15 -9.65 -14.21
N ARG A 176 4.89 -9.77 -15.33
CA ARG A 176 5.93 -8.80 -15.72
C ARG A 176 5.30 -7.42 -16.00
N VAL A 177 4.22 -7.38 -16.77
CA VAL A 177 3.47 -6.14 -17.03
C VAL A 177 2.92 -5.55 -15.74
N ALA A 178 2.37 -6.36 -14.84
CA ALA A 178 1.85 -5.89 -13.55
C ALA A 178 2.94 -5.25 -12.67
N ARG A 179 4.13 -5.85 -12.63
CA ARG A 179 5.29 -5.28 -11.91
C ARG A 179 5.74 -3.95 -12.53
N LEU A 180 5.81 -3.87 -13.86
CA LEU A 180 6.14 -2.62 -14.55
C LEU A 180 5.10 -1.53 -14.27
N ALA A 181 3.81 -1.87 -14.33
CA ALA A 181 2.71 -0.97 -14.01
C ALA A 181 2.80 -0.43 -12.57
N GLN A 182 3.16 -1.28 -11.60
CA GLN A 182 3.37 -0.88 -10.21
C GLN A 182 4.49 0.16 -10.03
N VAL A 183 5.56 0.06 -10.82
CA VAL A 183 6.68 1.00 -10.76
C VAL A 183 6.28 2.33 -11.40
N LEU A 184 5.66 2.28 -12.58
CA LEU A 184 5.22 3.48 -13.32
C LEU A 184 4.11 4.24 -12.60
N SER A 185 3.23 3.53 -11.88
CA SER A 185 2.12 4.14 -11.14
C SER A 185 2.58 5.07 -10.02
N ARG A 186 3.85 5.03 -9.63
CA ARG A 186 4.42 5.98 -8.66
C ARG A 186 4.46 7.42 -9.18
N LYS A 187 4.43 7.62 -10.50
CA LYS A 187 4.56 8.95 -11.14
C LYS A 187 3.45 9.28 -12.14
N SER A 188 2.76 8.29 -12.71
CA SER A 188 1.77 8.53 -13.77
C SER A 188 0.62 7.54 -13.71
N LEU A 189 -0.57 7.94 -14.17
CA LEU A 189 -1.65 7.00 -14.47
C LEU A 189 -1.12 5.94 -15.44
N VAL A 190 -1.40 4.67 -15.17
CA VAL A 190 -0.99 3.56 -16.04
C VAL A 190 -2.23 2.89 -16.61
N ILE A 191 -2.28 2.80 -17.94
CA ILE A 191 -3.36 2.13 -18.67
C ILE A 191 -2.77 0.86 -19.29
N VAL A 192 -3.17 -0.30 -18.79
CA VAL A 192 -2.69 -1.60 -19.26
C VAL A 192 -3.70 -2.17 -20.26
N SER A 193 -3.25 -2.51 -21.46
CA SER A 193 -4.05 -3.13 -22.52
C SER A 193 -3.55 -4.54 -22.82
N VAL A 194 -3.87 -5.49 -21.94
CA VAL A 194 -3.34 -6.87 -22.03
C VAL A 194 -4.44 -7.91 -21.88
N ILE A 195 -4.35 -8.98 -22.70
CA ILE A 195 -5.19 -10.16 -22.53
C ILE A 195 -4.71 -10.90 -21.27
N ALA A 196 -5.51 -10.84 -20.21
CA ALA A 196 -5.31 -11.53 -18.93
C ALA A 196 -6.34 -12.65 -18.83
N PRO A 197 -6.14 -13.78 -19.55
CA PRO A 197 -7.24 -14.70 -19.87
C PRO A 197 -7.65 -15.62 -18.72
N PHE A 198 -6.82 -15.78 -17.70
CA PHE A 198 -7.05 -16.74 -16.62
C PHE A 198 -7.39 -16.04 -15.31
N GLU A 199 -8.41 -16.54 -14.63
CA GLU A 199 -8.82 -16.00 -13.32
C GLU A 199 -7.68 -16.03 -12.31
N GLN A 200 -6.94 -17.13 -12.24
CA GLN A 200 -5.78 -17.28 -11.36
C GLN A 200 -4.73 -16.18 -11.57
N THR A 201 -4.46 -15.80 -12.82
CA THR A 201 -3.51 -14.73 -13.15
C THR A 201 -4.06 -13.38 -12.68
N ARG A 202 -5.35 -13.10 -12.89
CA ARG A 202 -6.00 -11.87 -12.41
C ARG A 202 -5.95 -11.77 -10.88
N SER A 203 -6.22 -12.85 -10.16
CA SER A 203 -6.12 -12.87 -8.70
C SER A 203 -4.70 -12.56 -8.20
N LYS A 204 -3.65 -13.05 -8.87
CA LYS A 204 -2.26 -12.70 -8.55
C LYS A 204 -1.98 -11.22 -8.81
N ILE A 205 -2.50 -10.67 -9.89
CA ILE A 205 -2.38 -9.23 -10.21
C ILE A 205 -3.10 -8.40 -9.15
N ASP A 206 -4.29 -8.80 -8.71
CA ASP A 206 -5.04 -8.13 -7.65
C ASP A 206 -4.26 -8.08 -6.34
N GLN A 207 -3.63 -9.19 -5.96
CA GLN A 207 -2.77 -9.23 -4.78
C GLN A 207 -1.54 -8.31 -4.90
N LEU A 208 -1.03 -8.11 -6.12
CA LEU A 208 0.18 -7.31 -6.36
C LEU A 208 -0.11 -5.81 -6.45
N ILE A 209 -1.11 -5.40 -7.23
CA ILE A 209 -1.31 -3.98 -7.61
C ILE A 209 -2.74 -3.46 -7.49
N LYS A 210 -3.74 -4.32 -7.22
CA LYS A 210 -5.16 -3.94 -7.09
C LYS A 210 -5.67 -2.98 -8.19
N PRO A 211 -5.59 -3.35 -9.48
CA PRO A 211 -5.94 -2.44 -10.55
C PRO A 211 -7.46 -2.28 -10.70
N ILE A 212 -7.88 -1.20 -11.37
CA ILE A 212 -9.26 -1.05 -11.83
C ILE A 212 -9.45 -1.86 -13.10
N TRP A 213 -10.00 -3.06 -12.94
CA TRP A 213 -10.42 -3.92 -14.07
C TRP A 213 -11.52 -3.30 -14.93
N VAL A 214 -11.21 -3.10 -16.20
CA VAL A 214 -12.15 -2.79 -17.28
C VAL A 214 -12.24 -4.00 -18.18
N HIS A 215 -13.40 -4.65 -18.21
CA HIS A 215 -13.66 -5.77 -19.12
C HIS A 215 -14.38 -5.29 -20.38
N ILE A 216 -13.74 -5.48 -21.54
CA ILE A 216 -14.41 -5.30 -22.83
C ILE A 216 -15.00 -6.64 -23.28
N LYS A 217 -16.33 -6.71 -23.23
CA LYS A 217 -17.09 -7.84 -23.74
C LYS A 217 -17.41 -7.62 -25.23
N ARG A 218 -17.31 -8.69 -26.00
CA ARG A 218 -17.74 -8.75 -27.40
C ARG A 218 -18.45 -10.07 -27.67
N LYS A 219 -19.34 -10.09 -28.65
CA LYS A 219 -19.88 -11.29 -29.25
C LYS A 219 -18.77 -11.98 -30.03
N LEU A 220 -18.59 -13.26 -29.74
CA LEU A 220 -17.69 -14.10 -30.49
C LEU A 220 -18.44 -14.82 -31.61
N PRO A 221 -17.78 -15.05 -32.77
CA PRO A 221 -18.16 -16.11 -33.67
C PRO A 221 -18.13 -17.45 -32.92
N LYS A 222 -19.07 -18.36 -33.21
CA LYS A 222 -19.26 -19.63 -32.48
C LYS A 222 -18.02 -20.54 -32.43
N ASP A 223 -17.05 -20.33 -33.32
CA ASP A 223 -15.88 -21.21 -33.50
C ASP A 223 -14.57 -20.63 -32.90
N ALA A 224 -14.64 -19.52 -32.16
CA ALA A 224 -13.47 -18.89 -31.56
C ALA A 224 -12.99 -19.64 -30.31
N ASN A 225 -12.36 -20.80 -30.51
CA ASN A 225 -11.86 -21.66 -29.45
C ASN A 225 -10.52 -21.14 -28.89
N LYS A 226 -10.56 -20.00 -28.18
CA LYS A 226 -9.40 -19.47 -27.44
C LYS A 226 -9.65 -19.53 -25.94
N PRO A 227 -8.68 -20.00 -25.13
CA PRO A 227 -8.84 -20.04 -23.68
C PRO A 227 -8.89 -18.61 -23.14
N TYR A 228 -10.09 -18.11 -22.88
CA TYR A 228 -10.38 -16.85 -22.21
C TYR A 228 -11.51 -17.07 -21.22
N GLN A 229 -11.27 -16.75 -19.96
CA GLN A 229 -12.25 -16.78 -18.90
C GLN A 229 -12.70 -15.34 -18.66
N ASP A 230 -13.97 -15.05 -18.89
CA ASP A 230 -14.54 -13.74 -18.58
C ASP A 230 -14.30 -13.39 -17.10
N PRO A 231 -13.90 -12.14 -16.78
CA PRO A 231 -13.82 -11.69 -15.39
C PRO A 231 -15.19 -11.79 -14.71
N LYS A 232 -15.24 -12.45 -13.55
CA LYS A 232 -16.47 -12.63 -12.77
C LYS A 232 -16.99 -11.32 -12.18
N GLN A 233 -16.08 -10.48 -11.68
CA GLN A 233 -16.41 -9.19 -11.03
C GLN A 233 -15.41 -8.09 -11.42
N PRO A 234 -15.36 -7.68 -12.70
CA PRO A 234 -14.60 -6.49 -13.08
C PRO A 234 -15.31 -5.26 -12.51
N HIS A 235 -14.54 -4.23 -12.18
CA HIS A 235 -15.06 -2.95 -11.71
C HIS A 235 -15.94 -2.28 -12.77
N ILE A 236 -15.55 -2.40 -14.04
CA ILE A 236 -16.25 -1.81 -15.18
C ILE A 236 -16.42 -2.87 -16.27
N ARG A 237 -17.63 -2.93 -16.85
CA ARG A 237 -17.90 -3.71 -18.07
C ARG A 237 -18.32 -2.76 -19.18
N VAL A 238 -17.72 -2.92 -20.34
CA VAL A 238 -18.09 -2.22 -21.58
C VAL A 238 -18.30 -3.25 -22.69
N GLU A 239 -19.14 -2.92 -23.66
CA GLU A 239 -19.54 -3.81 -24.76
C GLU A 239 -19.16 -3.20 -26.11
N SER A 240 -18.16 -3.75 -26.78
CA SER A 240 -17.64 -3.19 -28.05
C SER A 240 -18.67 -3.17 -29.17
N ASP A 241 -19.65 -4.08 -29.13
CA ASP A 241 -20.62 -4.24 -30.21
C ASP A 241 -21.88 -3.39 -30.01
N LYS A 242 -22.00 -2.74 -28.84
CA LYS A 242 -23.18 -1.95 -28.47
C LYS A 242 -22.85 -0.50 -28.16
N GLN A 243 -21.58 -0.19 -27.88
CA GLN A 243 -21.14 1.09 -27.37
C GLN A 243 -20.01 1.63 -28.25
N THR A 244 -20.12 2.89 -28.63
CA THR A 244 -19.03 3.67 -29.23
C THR A 244 -17.89 3.86 -28.24
N THR A 245 -16.68 4.12 -28.73
CA THR A 245 -15.52 4.40 -27.88
C THR A 245 -15.77 5.57 -26.92
N ALA A 246 -16.50 6.60 -27.35
CA ALA A 246 -16.83 7.77 -26.52
C ALA A 246 -17.76 7.42 -25.34
N GLU A 247 -18.76 6.56 -25.56
CA GLU A 247 -19.63 6.06 -24.49
C GLU A 247 -18.85 5.21 -23.49
N GLN A 248 -17.96 4.34 -23.99
CA GLN A 248 -17.09 3.52 -23.14
C GLN A 248 -16.18 4.38 -22.26
N ILE A 249 -15.56 5.42 -22.82
CA ILE A 249 -14.75 6.39 -22.06
C ILE A 249 -15.61 7.08 -21.00
N SER A 250 -16.81 7.53 -21.37
CA SER A 250 -17.71 8.24 -20.44
C SER A 250 -18.06 7.37 -19.23
N ILE A 251 -18.36 6.09 -19.44
CA ILE A 251 -18.59 5.11 -18.36
C ILE A 251 -17.37 5.01 -17.44
N ILE A 252 -16.18 4.89 -18.03
CA ILE A 252 -14.92 4.72 -17.28
C ILE A 252 -14.61 5.98 -16.47
N VAL A 253 -14.67 7.16 -17.09
CA VAL A 253 -14.41 8.44 -16.44
C VAL A 253 -15.39 8.70 -15.30
N ASN A 254 -16.68 8.40 -15.49
CA ASN A 254 -17.69 8.55 -14.45
C ASN A 254 -17.40 7.63 -13.26
N TYR A 255 -17.04 6.37 -13.48
CA TYR A 255 -16.61 5.48 -12.41
C TYR A 255 -15.35 6.00 -11.69
N LEU A 256 -14.37 6.54 -12.42
CA LEU A 256 -13.17 7.10 -11.80
C LEU A 256 -13.48 8.32 -10.92
N LYS A 257 -14.46 9.15 -11.32
CA LYS A 257 -14.95 10.28 -10.53
C LYS A 257 -15.65 9.83 -9.24
N THR A 258 -16.51 8.80 -9.30
CA THR A 258 -17.21 8.29 -8.10
C THR A 258 -16.22 7.75 -7.06
N VAL A 259 -15.23 6.95 -7.49
CA VAL A 259 -14.19 6.39 -6.61
C VAL A 259 -13.29 7.48 -6.00
N ASN A 260 -13.07 8.60 -6.71
CA ASN A 260 -12.32 9.73 -6.18
C ASN A 260 -13.09 10.48 -5.08
N HIS A 261 -14.40 10.61 -5.21
CA HIS A 261 -15.24 11.26 -4.19
C HIS A 261 -15.38 10.44 -2.90
N THR A 262 -15.38 9.11 -2.97
CA THR A 262 -15.46 8.25 -1.77
C THR A 262 -14.18 8.32 -0.95
N SER A 263 -13.02 8.47 -1.60
CA SER A 263 -11.71 8.59 -0.94
C SER A 263 -11.44 9.95 -0.26
N GLN A 264 -12.34 10.93 -0.42
CA GLN A 264 -12.21 12.26 0.21
C GLN A 264 -13.13 12.45 1.43
N LYS A 265 -14.00 11.48 1.74
CA LYS A 265 -14.92 11.51 2.89
C LYS A 265 -14.53 10.55 4.03
N SER A 266 -13.38 9.89 3.93
CA SER A 266 -12.87 8.90 4.90
C SER A 266 -11.52 9.31 5.45
#